data_AF-A0A1D8D0P8-F1
#
_entry.id   AF-A0A1D8D0P8-F1
#
_cell.length_a   1.000
_cell.length_b   1.000
_cell.length_c   1.000
_cell.angle_alpha   90.00
_cell.angle_beta   90.00
_cell.angle_gamma   90.00
#
_symmetry.space_group_name_H-M   'P 1'
#
loop_
_entity.id
_entity.type
_entity.pdbx_description
1 polymer ?
#
loop_
_entity_poly.entity_id
_entity_poly.type
_entity_poly.pdbx_seq_one_letter_code
_entity_poly.pdbx_strand_id
1 'polypeptide(L)'
;MNRIRDIIQEIVEVRQRQQFGIAMAELSSRLLALEHAFKKHDKSENELIRYFPVALIACVESYFRIAIKDLIDAGEPFLSNAEKPSSSIKLDFSVLRAVHGKAITVGELVAHGVQLSRFEHIEAVLSKLIGCGFLEALRKTTDRWAHEVMGKPAVPILTRPDEVFADVARTFELRHIICHEIASAYEIKSEEVERCFESCVAFLRAANEFITETIYPNAPLTQTDMNIEAGKSLDEKHKHLADVVTKIRSRLDGGELTAFDESQDKWQSYCESWANFVAGKRVDGGTIWPLIYAGTAEGVVTRRIAEITSVKNFGEGS
;
A
#
# COMPACT_ATOMS: atom_id res chain seq x y z
N MET A 1 -16.92 -30.54 16.59
CA MET A 1 -15.58 -30.45 15.98
C MET A 1 -15.29 -28.98 15.70
N ASN A 2 -14.48 -28.32 16.53
CA ASN A 2 -13.98 -26.98 16.21
C ASN A 2 -13.05 -27.14 15.00
N ARG A 3 -13.47 -26.67 13.81
CA ARG A 3 -12.50 -26.43 12.72
C ARG A 3 -11.50 -25.44 13.30
N ILE A 4 -10.26 -25.88 13.50
CA ILE A 4 -9.14 -24.98 13.77
C ILE A 4 -9.17 -23.98 12.60
N ARG A 5 -9.37 -22.70 12.91
CA ARG A 5 -9.38 -21.62 11.90
C ARG A 5 -8.10 -21.72 11.07
N ASP A 6 -8.25 -21.85 9.76
CA ASP A 6 -7.12 -21.82 8.83
C ASP A 6 -6.89 -20.37 8.39
N ILE A 7 -6.05 -19.66 9.15
CA ILE A 7 -5.73 -18.24 8.91
C ILE A 7 -5.13 -18.05 7.51
N ILE A 8 -4.34 -19.00 7.03
CA ILE A 8 -3.68 -18.92 5.72
C ILE A 8 -4.74 -18.91 4.62
N GLN A 9 -5.70 -19.83 4.70
CA GLN A 9 -6.80 -19.90 3.75
C GLN A 9 -7.70 -18.66 3.83
N GLU A 10 -8.03 -18.17 5.03
CA GLU A 10 -8.82 -16.94 5.20
C GLU A 10 -8.15 -15.72 4.53
N ILE A 11 -6.83 -15.54 4.71
CA ILE A 11 -6.07 -14.46 4.07
C ILE A 11 -6.12 -14.59 2.55
N VAL A 12 -5.86 -15.79 2.02
CA VAL A 12 -5.88 -16.04 0.57
C VAL A 12 -7.26 -15.74 -0.01
N GLU A 13 -8.34 -16.13 0.66
CA GLU A 13 -9.70 -15.85 0.21
C GLU A 13 -10.06 -14.37 0.26
N VAL A 14 -9.62 -13.64 1.29
CA VAL A 14 -9.79 -12.18 1.35
C VAL A 14 -9.11 -11.54 0.15
N ARG A 15 -7.85 -11.91 -0.13
CA ARG A 15 -7.10 -11.40 -1.29
C ARG A 15 -7.77 -11.73 -2.62
N GLN A 16 -8.33 -12.92 -2.78
CA GLN A 16 -9.04 -13.32 -4.00
C GLN A 16 -10.33 -12.54 -4.25
N ARG A 17 -10.97 -12.02 -3.19
CA ARG A 17 -12.18 -11.18 -3.31
C ARG A 17 -11.87 -9.72 -3.62
N GLN A 18 -10.62 -9.29 -3.46
CA GLN A 18 -10.18 -7.93 -3.83
C GLN A 18 -10.05 -7.84 -5.35
N GLN A 19 -10.56 -6.75 -5.92
CA GLN A 19 -10.50 -6.49 -7.35
C GLN A 19 -9.13 -5.92 -7.77
N PHE A 20 -8.56 -5.04 -6.96
CA PHE A 20 -7.35 -4.27 -7.24
C PHE A 20 -6.19 -4.64 -6.31
N GLY A 21 -6.47 -5.12 -5.10
CA GLY A 21 -5.45 -5.52 -4.13
C GLY A 21 -4.63 -4.38 -3.51
N ILE A 22 -5.01 -3.12 -3.80
CA ILE A 22 -4.39 -1.90 -3.30
C ILE A 22 -5.47 -1.03 -2.64
N ALA A 23 -5.18 -0.51 -1.45
CA ALA A 23 -6.17 0.14 -0.59
C ALA A 23 -6.93 1.27 -1.30
N MET A 24 -6.20 2.14 -2.01
CA MET A 24 -6.78 3.34 -2.61
C MET A 24 -7.75 3.03 -3.78
N ALA A 25 -7.42 2.03 -4.60
CA ALA A 25 -8.26 1.64 -5.74
C ALA A 25 -9.55 0.96 -5.28
N GLU A 26 -9.45 0.07 -4.29
CA GLU A 26 -10.61 -0.56 -3.65
C GLU A 26 -11.53 0.48 -3.02
N LEU A 27 -10.95 1.38 -2.23
CA LEU A 27 -11.68 2.39 -1.49
C LEU A 27 -12.42 3.35 -2.40
N SER A 28 -11.75 3.87 -3.43
CA SER A 28 -12.32 4.88 -4.33
C SER A 28 -13.56 4.35 -5.06
N SER A 29 -13.49 3.11 -5.56
CA SER A 29 -14.61 2.44 -6.22
C SER A 29 -15.80 2.25 -5.26
N ARG A 30 -15.52 1.75 -4.04
CA ARG A 30 -16.56 1.47 -3.04
C ARG A 30 -17.22 2.73 -2.48
N LEU A 31 -16.44 3.76 -2.16
CA LEU A 31 -16.97 5.03 -1.65
C LEU A 31 -17.83 5.73 -2.70
N LEU A 32 -17.41 5.76 -3.97
CA LEU A 32 -18.19 6.36 -5.03
C LEU A 32 -19.53 5.64 -5.24
N ALA A 33 -19.53 4.32 -5.20
CA ALA A 33 -20.76 3.53 -5.29
C ALA A 33 -21.70 3.78 -4.09
N LEU A 34 -21.16 3.85 -2.86
CA LEU A 34 -21.94 4.14 -1.67
C LEU A 34 -22.48 5.57 -1.64
N GLU A 35 -21.67 6.56 -2.03
CA GLU A 35 -22.09 7.96 -2.14
C GLU A 35 -23.24 8.09 -3.15
N HIS A 36 -23.11 7.42 -4.29
CA HIS A 36 -24.15 7.42 -5.31
C HIS A 36 -25.47 6.78 -4.81
N ALA A 37 -25.37 5.65 -4.11
CA ALA A 37 -26.53 4.99 -3.50
C ALA A 37 -27.17 5.88 -2.43
N PHE A 38 -26.35 6.52 -1.58
CA PHE A 38 -26.82 7.42 -0.54
C PHE A 38 -27.51 8.66 -1.11
N LYS A 39 -27.03 9.23 -2.21
CA LYS A 39 -27.70 10.38 -2.85
C LYS A 39 -28.99 10.02 -3.56
N LYS A 40 -29.12 8.78 -4.05
CA LYS A 40 -30.26 8.35 -4.88
C LYS A 40 -31.36 7.60 -4.14
N HIS A 41 -31.10 7.08 -2.95
CA HIS A 41 -32.14 6.34 -2.23
C HIS A 41 -33.31 7.24 -1.85
N ASP A 42 -34.49 6.65 -1.71
CA ASP A 42 -35.65 7.34 -1.18
C ASP A 42 -35.42 7.62 0.31
N LYS A 43 -35.27 8.91 0.67
CA LYS A 43 -35.01 9.34 2.04
C LYS A 43 -36.18 9.03 3.00
N SER A 44 -37.34 8.61 2.49
CA SER A 44 -38.45 8.11 3.32
C SER A 44 -38.28 6.65 3.76
N GLU A 45 -37.35 5.90 3.16
CA GLU A 45 -37.04 4.51 3.53
C GLU A 45 -36.06 4.45 4.71
N ASN A 46 -36.57 4.72 5.91
CA ASN A 46 -35.80 4.75 7.16
C ASN A 46 -34.97 3.49 7.43
N GLU A 47 -35.45 2.31 7.01
CA GLU A 47 -34.72 1.06 7.22
C GLU A 47 -33.47 0.95 6.34
N LEU A 48 -33.50 1.44 5.09
CA LEU A 48 -32.31 1.45 4.24
C LEU A 48 -31.24 2.41 4.76
N ILE A 49 -31.65 3.55 5.29
CA ILE A 49 -30.74 4.56 5.89
C ILE A 49 -29.85 3.93 6.97
N ARG A 50 -30.39 2.98 7.76
CA ARG A 50 -29.67 2.29 8.84
C ARG A 50 -28.49 1.44 8.35
N TYR A 51 -28.48 0.99 7.10
CA TYR A 51 -27.39 0.14 6.61
C TYR A 51 -26.21 0.92 6.02
N PHE A 52 -26.33 2.23 5.80
CA PHE A 52 -25.20 3.04 5.32
C PHE A 52 -24.05 3.12 6.32
N PRO A 53 -24.26 3.40 7.63
CA PRO A 53 -23.18 3.35 8.62
C PRO A 53 -22.48 1.98 8.64
N VAL A 54 -23.24 0.88 8.50
CA VAL A 54 -22.68 -0.48 8.46
C VAL A 54 -21.77 -0.66 7.25
N ALA A 55 -22.23 -0.28 6.06
CA ALA A 55 -21.46 -0.38 4.83
C ALA A 55 -20.21 0.53 4.85
N LEU A 56 -20.32 1.69 5.47
CA LEU A 56 -19.24 2.65 5.61
C LEU A 56 -18.13 2.15 6.55
N ILE A 57 -18.50 1.60 7.72
CA ILE A 57 -17.52 0.97 8.62
C ILE A 57 -16.86 -0.24 7.96
N ALA A 58 -17.59 -1.03 7.17
CA ALA A 58 -16.97 -2.11 6.40
C ALA A 58 -15.89 -1.58 5.42
N CYS A 59 -16.10 -0.40 4.81
CA CYS A 59 -15.09 0.24 3.97
C CYS A 59 -13.90 0.76 4.78
N VAL A 60 -14.16 1.41 5.92
CA VAL A 60 -13.12 1.89 6.84
C VAL A 60 -12.24 0.73 7.33
N GLU A 61 -12.84 -0.33 7.87
CA GLU A 61 -12.12 -1.52 8.35
C GLU A 61 -11.32 -2.17 7.23
N SER A 62 -11.92 -2.38 6.06
CA SER A 62 -11.23 -2.99 4.92
C SER A 62 -10.05 -2.16 4.43
N TYR A 63 -10.23 -0.85 4.35
CA TYR A 63 -9.17 0.09 3.99
C TYR A 63 -7.99 -0.01 4.97
N PHE A 64 -8.25 0.11 6.28
CA PHE A 64 -7.17 0.06 7.27
C PHE A 64 -6.49 -1.31 7.34
N ARG A 65 -7.18 -2.42 7.06
CA ARG A 65 -6.50 -3.72 6.90
C ARG A 65 -5.48 -3.71 5.77
N ILE A 66 -5.86 -3.19 4.60
CA ILE A 66 -4.92 -3.12 3.46
C ILE A 66 -3.81 -2.12 3.76
N ALA A 67 -4.11 -0.97 4.36
CA ALA A 67 -3.10 0.03 4.72
C ALA A 67 -2.08 -0.49 5.76
N ILE A 68 -2.53 -1.26 6.76
CA ILE A 68 -1.64 -1.91 7.74
C ILE A 68 -0.74 -2.94 7.05
N LYS A 69 -1.30 -3.75 6.15
CA LYS A 69 -0.51 -4.68 5.33
C LYS A 69 0.56 -3.91 4.55
N ASP A 70 0.16 -2.87 3.83
CA ASP A 70 1.06 -2.12 2.94
C ASP A 70 2.16 -1.39 3.72
N LEU A 71 1.85 -0.81 4.90
CA LEU A 71 2.85 -0.24 5.80
C LEU A 71 3.89 -1.28 6.21
N ILE A 72 3.46 -2.45 6.70
CA ILE A 72 4.37 -3.50 7.20
C ILE A 72 5.21 -4.09 6.06
N ASP A 73 4.57 -4.34 4.90
CA ASP A 73 5.24 -4.90 3.73
C ASP A 73 6.17 -3.90 3.03
N ALA A 74 6.03 -2.59 3.30
CA ALA A 74 7.01 -1.58 2.90
C ALA A 74 8.36 -1.71 3.64
N GLY A 75 8.38 -2.45 4.76
CA GLY A 75 9.61 -2.77 5.50
C GLY A 75 9.83 -1.87 6.71
N GLU A 76 11.09 -1.56 7.00
CA GLU A 76 11.46 -0.73 8.16
C GLU A 76 11.07 0.74 7.97
N PRO A 77 10.65 1.45 9.04
CA PRO A 77 10.57 1.00 10.44
C PRO A 77 9.28 0.24 10.81
N PHE A 78 8.33 0.14 9.87
CA PHE A 78 6.98 -0.37 10.14
C PHE A 78 6.97 -1.86 10.52
N LEU A 79 7.85 -2.65 9.90
CA LEU A 79 8.02 -4.07 10.20
C LEU A 79 8.41 -4.29 11.67
N SER A 80 9.45 -3.61 12.16
CA SER A 80 9.85 -3.69 13.57
C SER A 80 8.76 -3.14 14.49
N ASN A 81 8.07 -2.07 14.08
CA ASN A 81 6.97 -1.51 14.88
C ASN A 81 5.76 -2.44 15.01
N ALA A 82 5.59 -3.39 14.08
CA ALA A 82 4.50 -4.37 14.06
C ALA A 82 4.63 -5.49 15.11
N GLU A 83 5.77 -5.61 15.80
CA GLU A 83 5.97 -6.62 16.85
C GLU A 83 4.84 -6.65 17.89
N LYS A 84 4.46 -5.49 18.43
CA LYS A 84 3.37 -5.40 19.43
C LYS A 84 1.99 -5.72 18.82
N PRO A 85 1.56 -5.11 17.70
CA PRO A 85 0.32 -5.50 17.03
C PRO A 85 0.23 -7.00 16.68
N SER A 86 1.37 -7.64 16.42
CA SER A 86 1.46 -9.07 16.08
C SER A 86 1.42 -10.02 17.28
N SER A 87 1.48 -9.52 18.53
CA SER A 87 1.79 -10.36 19.71
C SER A 87 0.74 -11.44 20.00
N SER A 88 -0.49 -11.27 19.52
CA SER A 88 -1.57 -12.26 19.68
C SER A 88 -1.60 -13.34 18.59
N ILE A 89 -0.73 -13.25 17.59
CA ILE A 89 -0.72 -14.17 16.45
C ILE A 89 0.07 -15.43 16.81
N LYS A 90 -0.59 -16.58 16.71
CA LYS A 90 0.07 -17.87 16.93
C LYS A 90 0.95 -18.21 15.73
N LEU A 91 2.27 -18.16 15.93
CA LEU A 91 3.25 -18.60 14.95
C LEU A 91 3.48 -20.10 15.08
N ASP A 92 3.04 -20.86 14.09
CA ASP A 92 3.39 -22.28 13.93
C ASP A 92 4.17 -22.51 12.63
N PHE A 93 4.66 -23.73 12.44
CA PHE A 93 5.46 -24.07 11.25
C PHE A 93 4.67 -23.92 9.94
N SER A 94 3.34 -24.03 9.96
CA SER A 94 2.51 -23.84 8.77
C SER A 94 2.50 -22.37 8.33
N VAL A 95 2.37 -21.45 9.29
CA VAL A 95 2.46 -20.01 9.05
C VAL A 95 3.86 -19.62 8.58
N LEU A 96 4.91 -20.12 9.26
CA LEU A 96 6.30 -19.87 8.86
C LEU A 96 6.57 -20.34 7.43
N ARG A 97 6.10 -21.55 7.07
CA ARG A 97 6.22 -22.08 5.71
C ARG A 97 5.45 -21.24 4.70
N ALA A 98 4.26 -20.77 5.05
CA ALA A 98 3.43 -19.93 4.16
C ALA A 98 4.09 -18.58 3.89
N VAL A 99 4.68 -17.95 4.91
CA VAL A 99 5.43 -16.69 4.76
C VAL A 99 6.72 -16.91 3.97
N HIS A 100 7.53 -17.92 4.34
CA HIS A 100 8.77 -18.26 3.63
C HIS A 100 8.52 -18.60 2.15
N GLY A 101 7.47 -19.37 1.89
CA GLY A 101 7.02 -19.73 0.55
C GLY A 101 6.27 -18.61 -0.20
N LYS A 102 6.15 -17.40 0.40
CA LYS A 102 5.45 -16.23 -0.16
C LYS A 102 3.98 -16.49 -0.52
N ALA A 103 3.34 -17.47 0.11
CA ALA A 103 1.90 -17.70 -0.03
C ALA A 103 1.10 -16.55 0.62
N ILE A 104 1.61 -16.04 1.74
CA ILE A 104 1.14 -14.84 2.43
C ILE A 104 2.32 -13.95 2.83
N THR A 105 2.09 -12.66 3.08
CA THR A 105 3.09 -11.72 3.62
C THR A 105 2.99 -11.57 5.14
N VAL A 106 4.00 -10.95 5.75
CA VAL A 106 3.96 -10.60 7.18
C VAL A 106 2.88 -9.54 7.41
N GLY A 107 2.78 -8.55 6.52
CA GLY A 107 1.72 -7.54 6.58
C GLY A 107 0.32 -8.14 6.51
N GLU A 108 0.08 -9.11 5.63
CA GLU A 108 -1.21 -9.81 5.54
C GLU A 108 -1.55 -10.55 6.83
N LEU A 109 -0.57 -11.24 7.42
CA LEU A 109 -0.75 -11.97 8.68
C LEU A 109 -1.12 -11.02 9.83
N VAL A 110 -0.40 -9.90 9.97
CA VAL A 110 -0.65 -8.92 11.02
C VAL A 110 -1.98 -8.19 10.80
N ALA A 111 -2.24 -7.71 9.58
CA ALA A 111 -3.48 -7.02 9.22
C ALA A 111 -4.73 -7.89 9.44
N HIS A 112 -4.62 -9.21 9.28
CA HIS A 112 -5.71 -10.14 9.57
C HIS A 112 -5.96 -10.30 11.08
N GLY A 113 -4.88 -10.30 11.88
CA GLY A 113 -4.94 -10.52 13.33
C GLY A 113 -5.37 -9.30 14.17
N VAL A 114 -5.19 -8.08 13.66
CA VAL A 114 -5.52 -6.86 14.41
C VAL A 114 -7.03 -6.64 14.54
N GLN A 115 -7.43 -6.13 15.71
CA GLN A 115 -8.78 -5.66 15.97
C GLN A 115 -8.95 -4.25 15.39
N LEU A 116 -10.02 -4.00 14.65
CA LEU A 116 -10.35 -2.70 14.05
C LEU A 116 -11.82 -2.32 14.25
N SER A 117 -12.48 -2.92 15.24
CA SER A 117 -13.93 -2.79 15.47
C SER A 117 -14.37 -1.49 16.16
N ARG A 118 -13.44 -0.57 16.43
CA ARG A 118 -13.66 0.71 17.12
C ARG A 118 -12.65 1.73 16.61
N PHE A 119 -12.98 3.02 16.72
CA PHE A 119 -12.13 4.10 16.24
C PHE A 119 -10.77 4.16 16.96
N GLU A 120 -10.76 3.90 18.26
CA GLU A 120 -9.55 3.90 19.09
C GLU A 120 -8.58 2.79 18.67
N HIS A 121 -9.09 1.68 18.11
CA HIS A 121 -8.24 0.62 17.60
C HIS A 121 -7.42 1.07 16.39
N ILE A 122 -8.02 1.86 15.49
CA ILE A 122 -7.32 2.40 14.32
C ILE A 122 -6.19 3.31 14.77
N GLU A 123 -6.50 4.27 15.65
CA GLU A 123 -5.50 5.18 16.21
C GLU A 123 -4.37 4.42 16.92
N ALA A 124 -4.70 3.46 17.78
CA ALA A 124 -3.69 2.69 18.51
C ALA A 124 -2.75 1.90 17.59
N VAL A 125 -3.29 1.22 16.58
CA VAL A 125 -2.48 0.40 15.66
C VAL A 125 -1.64 1.28 14.73
N LEU A 126 -2.24 2.29 14.11
CA LEU A 126 -1.54 3.14 13.14
C LEU A 126 -0.48 4.01 13.81
N SER A 127 -0.77 4.58 14.98
CA SER A 127 0.23 5.33 15.74
C SER A 127 1.42 4.48 16.13
N LYS A 128 1.17 3.20 16.44
CA LYS A 128 2.24 2.27 16.78
C LYS A 128 3.10 1.93 15.56
N LEU A 129 2.49 1.62 14.43
CA LEU A 129 3.19 1.28 13.20
C LEU A 129 4.02 2.45 12.68
N ILE A 130 3.44 3.65 12.65
CA ILE A 130 4.04 4.85 12.07
C ILE A 130 5.07 5.48 13.03
N GLY A 131 4.91 5.28 14.35
CA GLY A 131 5.83 5.79 15.37
C GLY A 131 5.52 7.20 15.86
N CYS A 132 4.39 7.78 15.46
CA CYS A 132 3.86 9.06 15.97
C CYS A 132 2.33 8.99 16.12
N GLY A 133 1.72 9.98 16.77
CA GLY A 133 0.25 10.05 16.88
C GLY A 133 -0.40 10.21 15.49
N PHE A 134 -1.17 9.21 15.06
CA PHE A 134 -1.76 9.13 13.73
C PHE A 134 -2.84 10.19 13.55
N LEU A 135 -3.81 10.32 14.47
CA LEU A 135 -4.81 11.39 14.41
C LEU A 135 -4.17 12.78 14.45
N GLU A 136 -3.12 12.98 15.24
CA GLU A 136 -2.38 14.26 15.28
C GLU A 136 -1.65 14.56 13.97
N ALA A 137 -1.18 13.54 13.26
CA ALA A 137 -0.64 13.69 11.93
C ALA A 137 -1.72 14.06 10.91
N LEU A 138 -2.89 13.41 10.96
CA LEU A 138 -4.01 13.70 10.06
C LEU A 138 -4.52 15.14 10.15
N ARG A 139 -4.41 15.79 11.31
CA ARG A 139 -4.73 17.22 11.47
C ARG A 139 -3.89 18.13 10.58
N LYS A 140 -2.70 17.66 10.15
CA LYS A 140 -1.71 18.44 9.41
C LYS A 140 -1.55 17.99 7.97
N THR A 141 -2.08 16.83 7.61
CA THR A 141 -1.98 16.26 6.27
C THR A 141 -2.60 17.20 5.24
N THR A 142 -1.83 17.54 4.21
CA THR A 142 -2.25 18.40 3.10
C THR A 142 -2.37 17.59 1.81
N ASP A 143 -3.27 17.99 0.93
CA ASP A 143 -3.39 17.41 -0.42
C ASP A 143 -2.21 17.88 -1.29
N ARG A 144 -1.24 16.98 -1.54
CA ARG A 144 -0.06 17.30 -2.35
C ARG A 144 -0.41 17.59 -3.80
N TRP A 145 -1.41 16.90 -4.36
CA TRP A 145 -1.86 17.17 -5.73
C TRP A 145 -2.39 18.60 -5.88
N ALA A 146 -3.25 19.02 -4.96
CA ALA A 146 -3.78 20.38 -4.95
C ALA A 146 -2.66 21.42 -4.83
N HIS A 147 -1.67 21.17 -3.97
CA HIS A 147 -0.58 22.11 -3.75
C HIS A 147 0.45 22.14 -4.88
N GLU A 148 1.07 21.00 -5.18
CA GLU A 148 2.25 20.88 -6.04
C GLU A 148 1.87 20.89 -7.53
N VAL A 149 0.72 20.31 -7.89
CA VAL A 149 0.29 20.20 -9.29
C VAL A 149 -0.65 21.33 -9.68
N MET A 150 -1.62 21.67 -8.83
CA MET A 150 -2.60 22.74 -9.13
C MET A 150 -2.19 24.12 -8.63
N GLY A 151 -1.07 24.25 -7.90
CA GLY A 151 -0.58 25.52 -7.37
C GLY A 151 -1.47 26.15 -6.29
N LYS A 152 -2.32 25.36 -5.63
CA LYS A 152 -3.17 25.85 -4.54
C LYS A 152 -2.37 26.00 -3.24
N PRO A 153 -2.83 26.81 -2.27
CA PRO A 153 -2.22 26.86 -0.95
C PRO A 153 -2.24 25.48 -0.28
N ALA A 154 -1.13 25.11 0.36
CA ALA A 154 -1.05 23.91 1.19
C ALA A 154 -1.91 24.10 2.44
N VAL A 155 -3.11 23.52 2.43
CA VAL A 155 -4.07 23.55 3.54
C VAL A 155 -4.37 22.13 4.00
N PRO A 156 -4.61 21.92 5.30
CA PRO A 156 -5.01 20.60 5.79
C PRO A 156 -6.26 20.08 5.09
N ILE A 157 -6.27 18.79 4.76
CA ILE A 157 -7.43 18.10 4.17
C ILE A 157 -8.63 18.18 5.11
N LEU A 158 -8.39 18.04 6.41
CA LEU A 158 -9.42 18.12 7.45
C LEU A 158 -9.54 19.56 7.97
N THR A 159 -10.67 20.20 7.69
CA THR A 159 -10.94 21.57 8.16
C THR A 159 -11.38 21.61 9.64
N ARG A 160 -12.13 20.60 10.09
CA ARG A 160 -12.64 20.45 11.46
C ARG A 160 -12.34 19.02 11.97
N PRO A 161 -11.07 18.71 12.23
CA PRO A 161 -10.64 17.33 12.51
C PRO A 161 -11.35 16.70 13.72
N ASP A 162 -11.62 17.46 14.78
CA ASP A 162 -12.30 16.93 15.97
C ASP A 162 -13.75 16.48 15.69
N GLU A 163 -14.48 17.25 14.88
CA GLU A 163 -15.82 16.87 14.44
C GLU A 163 -15.77 15.61 13.56
N VAL A 164 -14.82 15.57 12.62
CA VAL A 164 -14.61 14.40 11.75
C VAL A 164 -14.32 13.14 12.57
N PHE A 165 -13.41 13.22 13.55
CA PHE A 165 -13.06 12.08 14.39
C PHE A 165 -14.24 11.63 15.26
N ALA A 166 -14.98 12.57 15.83
CA ALA A 166 -16.18 12.26 16.61
C ALA A 166 -17.25 11.55 15.75
N ASP A 167 -17.47 11.99 14.51
CA ASP A 167 -18.43 11.37 13.61
C ASP A 167 -17.98 9.97 13.13
N VAL A 168 -16.68 9.74 12.93
CA VAL A 168 -16.16 8.39 12.60
C VAL A 168 -16.37 7.45 13.79
N ALA A 169 -16.03 7.89 15.01
CA ALA A 169 -16.31 7.12 16.22
C ALA A 169 -17.81 6.83 16.37
N ARG A 170 -18.64 7.83 16.11
CA ARG A 170 -20.09 7.69 16.09
C ARG A 170 -20.57 6.67 15.07
N THR A 171 -19.95 6.60 13.90
CA THR A 171 -20.29 5.62 12.87
C THR A 171 -20.03 4.18 13.35
N PHE A 172 -18.95 3.94 14.11
CA PHE A 172 -18.70 2.64 14.76
C PHE A 172 -19.79 2.28 15.76
N GLU A 173 -20.24 3.23 16.58
CA GLU A 173 -21.34 3.04 17.52
C GLU A 173 -22.64 2.70 16.80
N LEU A 174 -22.99 3.46 15.74
CA LEU A 174 -24.18 3.19 14.93
C LEU A 174 -24.14 1.77 14.35
N ARG A 175 -23.00 1.34 13.81
CA ARG A 175 -22.81 -0.04 13.33
C ARG A 175 -22.98 -1.07 14.46
N HIS A 176 -22.56 -0.76 15.69
CA HIS A 176 -22.78 -1.65 16.84
C HIS A 176 -24.26 -1.79 17.17
N ILE A 177 -24.96 -0.65 17.34
CA ILE A 177 -26.39 -0.59 17.65
C ILE A 177 -27.21 -1.35 16.59
N ILE A 178 -26.96 -1.05 15.31
CA ILE A 178 -27.74 -1.60 14.19
C ILE A 178 -27.51 -3.11 14.04
N CYS A 179 -26.26 -3.57 14.11
CA CYS A 179 -25.94 -4.98 13.84
C CYS A 179 -26.07 -5.90 15.07
N HIS A 180 -25.91 -5.38 16.29
CA HIS A 180 -25.75 -6.23 17.49
C HIS A 180 -26.83 -6.03 18.55
N GLU A 181 -27.59 -4.93 18.53
CA GLU A 181 -28.56 -4.63 19.59
C GLU A 181 -30.03 -4.80 19.18
N ILE A 182 -30.32 -5.00 17.89
CA ILE A 182 -31.71 -5.09 17.36
C ILE A 182 -32.54 -3.89 17.86
N ALA A 183 -31.96 -2.70 17.75
CA ALA A 183 -32.48 -1.48 18.36
C ALA A 183 -33.67 -0.90 17.55
N SER A 184 -34.81 -1.60 17.53
CA SER A 184 -35.98 -1.24 16.74
C SER A 184 -36.56 0.14 17.07
N ALA A 185 -36.42 0.57 18.32
CA ALA A 185 -36.86 1.89 18.80
C ALA A 185 -35.85 3.02 18.51
N TYR A 186 -34.67 2.70 18.01
CA TYR A 186 -33.61 3.67 17.77
C TYR A 186 -33.80 4.35 16.41
N GLU A 187 -34.18 5.62 16.43
CA GLU A 187 -34.38 6.41 15.21
C GLU A 187 -33.05 7.02 14.75
N ILE A 188 -32.62 6.66 13.53
CA ILE A 188 -31.44 7.24 12.90
C ILE A 188 -31.91 8.28 11.90
N LYS A 189 -31.51 9.53 12.12
CA LYS A 189 -31.86 10.64 11.23
C LYS A 189 -30.98 10.63 9.99
N SER A 190 -31.57 10.92 8.83
CA SER A 190 -30.84 10.99 7.56
C SER A 190 -29.67 11.97 7.63
N GLU A 191 -29.85 13.09 8.34
CA GLU A 191 -28.82 14.12 8.52
C GLU A 191 -27.64 13.64 9.38
N GLU A 192 -27.88 12.76 10.36
CA GLU A 192 -26.80 12.14 11.14
C GLU A 192 -25.97 11.21 10.25
N VAL A 193 -26.63 10.40 9.40
CA VAL A 193 -25.95 9.49 8.47
C VAL A 193 -25.17 10.25 7.41
N GLU A 194 -25.75 11.33 6.86
CA GLU A 194 -25.09 12.20 5.89
C GLU A 194 -23.81 12.79 6.47
N ARG A 195 -23.88 13.34 7.69
CA ARG A 195 -22.72 13.87 8.40
C ARG A 195 -21.65 12.79 8.66
N CYS A 196 -22.05 11.63 9.18
CA CYS A 196 -21.17 10.48 9.39
C CYS A 196 -20.49 10.01 8.09
N PHE A 197 -21.23 10.03 6.98
CA PHE A 197 -20.72 9.66 5.67
C PHE A 197 -19.63 10.63 5.20
N GLU A 198 -19.91 11.93 5.21
CA GLU A 198 -18.96 12.97 4.82
C GLU A 198 -17.69 12.91 5.67
N SER A 199 -17.84 12.78 6.99
CA SER A 199 -16.71 12.68 7.92
C SER A 199 -15.87 11.42 7.67
N CYS A 200 -16.46 10.25 7.45
CA CYS A 200 -15.69 9.05 7.09
C CYS A 200 -14.95 9.20 5.76
N VAL A 201 -15.57 9.79 4.74
CA VAL A 201 -14.91 10.05 3.45
C VAL A 201 -13.73 11.00 3.62
N ALA A 202 -13.90 12.09 4.37
CA ALA A 202 -12.82 13.03 4.66
C ALA A 202 -11.68 12.37 5.44
N PHE A 203 -12.01 11.60 6.48
CA PHE A 203 -11.05 10.83 7.27
C PHE A 203 -10.24 9.85 6.41
N LEU A 204 -10.91 9.08 5.55
CA LEU A 204 -10.26 8.10 4.68
C LEU A 204 -9.37 8.76 3.62
N ARG A 205 -9.76 9.93 3.08
CA ARG A 205 -8.90 10.71 2.16
C ARG A 205 -7.65 11.22 2.86
N ALA A 206 -7.80 11.81 4.05
CA ALA A 206 -6.67 12.28 4.84
C ALA A 206 -5.73 11.14 5.28
N ALA A 207 -6.31 10.00 5.70
CA ALA A 207 -5.56 8.80 6.04
C ALA A 207 -4.77 8.27 4.84
N ASN A 208 -5.40 8.22 3.66
CA ASN A 208 -4.73 7.77 2.45
C ASN A 208 -3.57 8.65 2.05
N GLU A 209 -3.78 9.96 1.99
CA GLU A 209 -2.72 10.90 1.67
C GLU A 209 -1.54 10.76 2.65
N PHE A 210 -1.85 10.69 3.95
CA PHE A 210 -0.82 10.56 4.99
C PHE A 210 -0.04 9.25 4.88
N ILE A 211 -0.74 8.12 4.72
CA ILE A 211 -0.12 6.80 4.67
C ILE A 211 0.70 6.64 3.39
N THR A 212 0.20 7.12 2.24
CA THR A 212 0.95 7.12 0.99
C THR A 212 2.22 7.96 1.09
N GLU A 213 2.15 9.18 1.65
CA GLU A 213 3.33 10.02 1.85
C GLU A 213 4.31 9.41 2.88
N THR A 214 3.79 8.68 3.86
CA THR A 214 4.61 7.98 4.85
C THR A 214 5.39 6.82 4.24
N ILE A 215 4.76 6.05 3.33
CA ILE A 215 5.40 4.91 2.66
C ILE A 215 6.32 5.37 1.53
N TYR A 216 5.90 6.37 0.77
CA TYR A 216 6.61 6.90 -0.41
C TYR A 216 6.80 8.41 -0.31
N PRO A 217 7.71 8.90 0.56
CA PRO A 217 7.92 10.32 0.74
C PRO A 217 8.32 11.01 -0.56
N ASN A 218 7.67 12.14 -0.85
CA ASN A 218 7.89 12.93 -2.07
C ASN A 218 7.74 12.13 -3.38
N ALA A 219 6.91 11.08 -3.38
CA ALA A 219 6.63 10.34 -4.60
C ALA A 219 6.17 11.28 -5.73
N PRO A 220 6.60 11.05 -6.98
CA PRO A 220 6.18 11.84 -8.12
C PRO A 220 4.67 11.73 -8.34
N LEU A 221 4.00 12.86 -8.57
CA LEU A 221 2.55 12.94 -8.70
C LEU A 221 2.08 12.85 -10.15
N THR A 222 2.88 13.35 -11.10
CA THR A 222 2.51 13.36 -12.52
C THR A 222 3.23 12.26 -13.29
N GLN A 223 2.61 11.79 -14.38
CA GLN A 223 3.25 10.82 -15.28
C GLN A 223 4.61 11.31 -15.79
N THR A 224 4.75 12.62 -16.02
CA THR A 224 6.01 13.24 -16.44
C THR A 224 7.06 13.11 -15.36
N ASP A 225 6.74 13.46 -14.12
CA ASP A 225 7.67 13.35 -12.99
C ASP A 225 8.03 11.90 -12.72
N MET A 226 7.07 10.98 -12.81
CA MET A 226 7.30 9.53 -12.69
C MET A 226 8.28 9.04 -13.75
N ASN A 227 8.13 9.47 -15.01
CA ASN A 227 9.05 9.12 -16.08
C ASN A 227 10.46 9.66 -15.84
N ILE A 228 10.56 10.92 -15.39
CA ILE A 228 11.84 11.58 -15.09
C ILE A 228 12.55 10.84 -13.95
N GLU A 229 11.84 10.56 -12.85
CA GLU A 229 12.40 9.92 -11.67
C GLU A 229 12.85 8.49 -11.96
N ALA A 230 12.04 7.72 -12.70
CA ALA A 230 12.43 6.38 -13.12
C ALA A 230 13.69 6.39 -14.02
N GLY A 231 13.82 7.38 -14.90
CA GLY A 231 15.04 7.58 -15.70
C GLY A 231 16.27 7.86 -14.85
N LYS A 232 16.16 8.78 -13.87
CA LYS A 232 17.27 9.09 -12.94
C LYS A 232 17.68 7.86 -12.12
N SER A 233 16.72 7.13 -11.57
CA SER A 233 16.98 5.90 -10.81
C SER A 233 17.74 4.88 -11.65
N LEU A 234 17.30 4.66 -12.90
CA LEU A 234 17.99 3.77 -13.83
C LEU A 234 19.43 4.24 -14.12
N ASP A 235 19.65 5.54 -14.35
CA ASP A 235 20.98 6.11 -14.59
C ASP A 235 21.91 5.89 -13.38
N GLU A 236 21.41 6.08 -12.16
CA GLU A 236 22.15 5.82 -10.93
C GLU A 236 22.53 4.34 -10.79
N LYS A 237 21.61 3.42 -11.09
CA LYS A 237 21.93 1.98 -11.11
C LYS A 237 22.94 1.62 -12.18
N HIS A 238 22.88 2.22 -13.37
CA HIS A 238 23.88 2.01 -14.41
C HIS A 238 25.27 2.49 -13.98
N LYS A 239 25.37 3.66 -13.33
CA LYS A 239 26.63 4.12 -12.73
C LYS A 239 27.17 3.12 -11.72
N HIS A 240 26.31 2.61 -10.82
CA HIS A 240 26.72 1.60 -9.85
C HIS A 240 27.20 0.30 -10.52
N LEU A 241 26.50 -0.17 -11.56
CA LEU A 241 26.94 -1.33 -12.34
C LEU A 241 28.30 -1.07 -13.00
N ALA A 242 28.53 0.10 -13.58
CA ALA A 242 29.81 0.46 -14.19
C ALA A 242 30.96 0.42 -13.16
N ASP A 243 30.73 0.86 -11.93
CA ASP A 243 31.70 0.76 -10.85
C ASP A 243 32.01 -0.69 -10.49
N VAL A 244 30.98 -1.54 -10.39
CA VAL A 244 31.13 -2.98 -10.08
C VAL A 244 31.86 -3.72 -11.21
N VAL A 245 31.52 -3.42 -12.46
CA VAL A 245 32.18 -3.93 -13.67
C VAL A 245 33.66 -3.53 -13.69
N THR A 246 33.96 -2.26 -13.42
CA THR A 246 35.36 -1.77 -13.37
C THR A 246 36.16 -2.51 -12.30
N LYS A 247 35.56 -2.73 -11.11
CA LYS A 247 36.20 -3.46 -10.02
C LYS A 247 36.49 -4.92 -10.38
N ILE A 248 35.58 -5.64 -11.03
CA ILE A 248 35.84 -7.03 -11.41
C ILE A 248 36.88 -7.12 -12.54
N ARG A 249 36.78 -6.27 -13.57
CA ARG A 249 37.74 -6.22 -14.69
C ARG A 249 39.18 -6.08 -14.22
N SER A 250 39.43 -5.28 -13.17
CA SER A 250 40.77 -5.09 -12.61
C SER A 250 41.42 -6.33 -11.98
N ARG A 251 40.66 -7.43 -11.83
CA ARG A 251 41.06 -8.66 -11.14
C ARG A 251 41.14 -9.88 -12.06
N LEU A 252 40.62 -9.76 -13.28
CA LEU A 252 40.56 -10.86 -14.24
C LEU A 252 41.85 -10.92 -15.06
N ASP A 253 42.27 -12.14 -15.41
CA ASP A 253 43.34 -12.32 -16.40
C ASP A 253 42.84 -12.08 -17.84
N GLY A 254 43.72 -12.14 -18.84
CA GLY A 254 43.35 -11.81 -20.23
C GLY A 254 42.27 -12.73 -20.83
N GLY A 255 42.24 -14.01 -20.47
CA GLY A 255 41.23 -14.94 -20.96
C GLY A 255 39.89 -14.73 -20.26
N GLU A 256 39.92 -14.59 -18.93
CA GLU A 256 38.75 -14.32 -18.11
C GLU A 256 38.11 -12.97 -18.45
N LEU A 257 38.92 -11.93 -18.65
CA LEU A 257 38.47 -10.60 -19.04
C LEU A 257 37.72 -10.62 -20.37
N THR A 258 38.26 -11.33 -21.37
CA THR A 258 37.63 -11.46 -22.69
C THR A 258 36.27 -12.15 -22.56
N ALA A 259 36.19 -13.26 -21.82
CA ALA A 259 34.94 -13.99 -21.61
C ALA A 259 33.91 -13.16 -20.83
N PHE A 260 34.36 -12.40 -19.82
CA PHE A 260 33.50 -11.51 -19.05
C PHE A 260 32.95 -10.36 -19.90
N ASP A 261 33.78 -9.72 -20.71
CA ASP A 261 33.36 -8.62 -21.59
C ASP A 261 32.34 -9.09 -22.62
N GLU A 262 32.57 -10.25 -23.26
CA GLU A 262 31.58 -10.86 -24.15
C GLU A 262 30.25 -11.19 -23.45
N SER A 263 30.31 -11.67 -22.20
CA SER A 263 29.12 -11.91 -21.38
C SER A 263 28.37 -10.60 -21.10
N GLN A 264 29.11 -9.54 -20.77
CA GLN A 264 28.56 -8.25 -20.43
C GLN A 264 27.88 -7.56 -21.62
N ASP A 265 28.47 -7.65 -22.81
CA ASP A 265 27.89 -7.10 -24.05
C ASP A 265 26.59 -7.81 -24.44
N LYS A 266 26.57 -9.14 -24.37
CA LYS A 266 25.36 -9.95 -24.61
C LYS A 266 24.28 -9.65 -23.58
N TRP A 267 24.66 -9.47 -22.31
CA TRP A 267 23.74 -9.10 -21.24
C TRP A 267 23.12 -7.72 -21.46
N GLN A 268 23.88 -6.73 -21.95
CA GLN A 268 23.36 -5.41 -22.25
C GLN A 268 22.29 -5.46 -23.34
N SER A 269 22.55 -6.22 -24.42
CA SER A 269 21.58 -6.46 -25.49
C SER A 269 20.31 -7.15 -24.98
N TYR A 270 20.45 -8.11 -24.06
CA TYR A 270 19.32 -8.75 -23.39
C TYR A 270 18.52 -7.74 -22.56
N CYS A 271 19.17 -6.87 -21.78
CA CYS A 271 18.52 -5.88 -20.94
C CYS A 271 17.62 -4.95 -21.76
N GLU A 272 18.16 -4.39 -22.86
CA GLU A 272 17.42 -3.52 -23.77
C GLU A 272 16.25 -4.26 -24.42
N SER A 273 16.49 -5.45 -24.96
CA SER A 273 15.45 -6.25 -25.62
C SER A 273 14.33 -6.65 -24.65
N TRP A 274 14.68 -7.00 -23.41
CA TRP A 274 13.73 -7.37 -22.38
C TRP A 274 12.91 -6.18 -21.89
N ALA A 275 13.54 -5.04 -21.61
CA ALA A 275 12.84 -3.83 -21.21
C ALA A 275 11.89 -3.34 -22.31
N ASN A 276 12.33 -3.37 -23.58
CA ASN A 276 11.47 -3.08 -24.72
C ASN A 276 10.33 -4.07 -24.90
N PHE A 277 10.54 -5.36 -24.63
CA PHE A 277 9.49 -6.37 -24.69
C PHE A 277 8.42 -6.14 -23.61
N VAL A 278 8.82 -5.86 -22.36
CA VAL A 278 7.90 -5.64 -21.25
C VAL A 278 7.16 -4.32 -21.39
N ALA A 279 7.85 -3.25 -21.79
CA ALA A 279 7.24 -1.96 -22.10
C ALA A 279 6.44 -1.99 -23.42
N GLY A 280 6.75 -2.91 -24.33
CA GLY A 280 6.14 -3.03 -25.65
C GLY A 280 4.71 -3.62 -25.66
N LYS A 281 4.05 -3.50 -26.83
CA LYS A 281 2.70 -3.95 -27.26
C LYS A 281 1.48 -3.74 -26.34
N ARG A 282 1.64 -3.56 -25.03
CA ARG A 282 0.54 -3.28 -24.09
C ARG A 282 0.24 -1.78 -23.95
N VAL A 283 1.20 -0.92 -24.30
CA VAL A 283 1.07 0.55 -24.16
C VAL A 283 1.47 1.35 -25.41
N ASP A 284 1.90 0.71 -26.51
CA ASP A 284 2.17 1.31 -27.84
C ASP A 284 2.87 2.69 -27.83
N GLY A 285 3.92 2.86 -27.01
CA GLY A 285 4.64 4.14 -26.91
C GLY A 285 3.86 5.26 -26.24
N GLY A 286 2.80 4.93 -25.48
CA GLY A 286 2.04 5.86 -24.65
C GLY A 286 2.87 6.46 -23.53
N THR A 287 2.30 7.44 -22.82
CA THR A 287 3.02 8.26 -21.83
C THR A 287 3.56 7.48 -20.63
N ILE A 288 3.08 6.25 -20.39
CA ILE A 288 3.58 5.34 -19.34
C ILE A 288 4.74 4.45 -19.79
N TRP A 289 5.00 4.36 -21.10
CA TRP A 289 6.06 3.52 -21.66
C TRP A 289 7.43 3.79 -21.02
N PRO A 290 7.89 5.05 -20.85
CA PRO A 290 9.21 5.32 -20.29
C PRO A 290 9.36 4.80 -18.85
N LEU A 291 8.33 4.94 -18.03
CA LEU A 291 8.29 4.42 -16.67
C LEU A 291 8.45 2.89 -16.64
N ILE A 292 7.68 2.17 -17.47
CA ILE A 292 7.73 0.70 -17.52
C ILE A 292 9.09 0.22 -18.03
N TYR A 293 9.61 0.86 -19.07
CA TYR A 293 10.93 0.56 -19.62
C TYR A 293 12.00 0.74 -18.54
N ALA A 294 12.04 1.92 -17.92
CA ALA A 294 13.07 2.27 -16.95
C ALA A 294 13.04 1.35 -15.73
N GLY A 295 11.86 1.11 -15.14
CA GLY A 295 11.73 0.19 -14.00
C GLY A 295 12.09 -1.25 -14.34
N THR A 296 11.77 -1.72 -15.56
CA THR A 296 12.15 -3.07 -16.00
C THR A 296 13.67 -3.19 -16.17
N ALA A 297 14.30 -2.22 -16.85
CA ALA A 297 15.74 -2.19 -17.03
C ALA A 297 16.46 -2.11 -15.67
N GLU A 298 15.97 -1.28 -14.75
CA GLU A 298 16.55 -1.12 -13.41
C GLU A 298 16.57 -2.45 -12.65
N GLY A 299 15.47 -3.22 -12.72
CA GLY A 299 15.39 -4.55 -12.11
C GLY A 299 16.39 -5.55 -12.71
N VAL A 300 16.65 -5.48 -14.02
CA VAL A 300 17.68 -6.31 -14.69
C VAL A 300 19.08 -5.89 -14.26
N VAL A 301 19.37 -4.59 -14.24
CA VAL A 301 20.64 -4.01 -13.78
C VAL A 301 20.94 -4.42 -12.34
N THR A 302 19.96 -4.32 -11.45
CA THR A 302 20.09 -4.70 -10.03
C THR A 302 20.46 -6.18 -9.87
N ARG A 303 19.82 -7.08 -10.62
CA ARG A 303 20.17 -8.52 -10.59
C ARG A 303 21.59 -8.76 -11.09
N ARG A 304 22.02 -8.05 -12.13
CA ARG A 304 23.38 -8.19 -12.66
C ARG A 304 24.44 -7.69 -11.69
N ILE A 305 24.18 -6.59 -10.99
CA ILE A 305 25.05 -6.11 -9.91
C ILE A 305 25.23 -7.19 -8.84
N ALA A 306 24.14 -7.82 -8.39
CA ALA A 306 24.20 -8.90 -7.40
C ALA A 306 24.98 -10.13 -7.91
N GLU A 307 24.74 -10.52 -9.17
CA GLU A 307 25.45 -11.61 -9.83
C GLU A 307 26.97 -11.35 -9.89
N ILE A 308 27.40 -10.21 -10.43
CA ILE A 308 28.82 -9.85 -10.53
C ILE A 308 29.46 -9.72 -9.13
N THR A 309 28.73 -9.16 -8.18
CA THR A 309 29.22 -9.03 -6.80
C THR A 309 29.38 -10.40 -6.14
N SER A 310 28.54 -11.39 -6.46
CA SER A 310 28.66 -12.75 -5.93
C SER A 310 29.89 -13.49 -6.45
N VAL A 311 30.31 -13.21 -7.69
CA VAL A 311 31.55 -13.78 -8.28
C VAL A 311 32.79 -13.40 -7.48
N LYS A 312 32.77 -12.22 -6.83
CA LYS A 312 33.84 -11.74 -5.93
C LYS A 312 34.17 -12.71 -4.80
N ASN A 313 33.22 -13.55 -4.38
CA ASN A 313 33.39 -14.46 -3.24
C ASN A 313 34.03 -15.81 -3.59
N PHE A 314 34.28 -16.10 -4.87
CA PHE A 314 34.89 -17.38 -5.27
C PHE A 314 36.43 -17.38 -5.23
N GLY A 315 37.08 -16.21 -5.09
CA GLY A 315 38.54 -16.07 -5.15
C GLY A 315 39.29 -16.03 -3.81
N GLU A 316 38.59 -16.09 -2.67
CA GLU A 316 39.22 -16.05 -1.33
C GLU A 316 39.29 -17.43 -0.64
N GLY A 317 38.95 -18.51 -1.35
CA GLY A 317 38.99 -19.87 -0.84
C GLY A 317 39.49 -20.86 -1.88
N SER A 318 40.81 -20.97 -2.04
CA SER A 318 41.52 -22.09 -2.64
C SER A 318 42.96 -22.10 -2.14
#